data_AF-A0A0Q7KLD0-F1
#
_entry.id   AF-A0A0Q7KLD0-F1
#
_cell.length_a   1.000
_cell.length_b   1.000
_cell.length_c   1.000
_cell.angle_alpha   90.00
_cell.angle_beta   90.00
_cell.angle_gamma   90.00
#
_symmetry.space_group_name_H-M   'P 1'
#
loop_
_entity.id
_entity.type
_entity.pdbx_description
1 polymer ?
#
loop_
_entity_poly.entity_id
_entity_poly.type
_entity_poly.pdbx_seq_one_letter_code
_entity_poly.pdbx_strand_id
1 'polypeptide(L)'
;MDDDTTTWTPEGAARLTTAAESLQDAIGEHARASIAAAGDDEAVFRASEELLAALVAYGTAQAEHTGYGFPLLVLEQFVAVDNDDDDEDEDEPEEPVAVVSVVQRHDYEVVDADAVMAAGRAAYLRVHPGDTDDEASADVTHLGRALYQLAHADGWRSLADADGIDPIGGVVAVARQATPLGPDPDDWVDTVLDDTDDLLHTQDEVYRR
;
A
#
# COMPACT_ATOMS: atom_id res chain seq x y z
N MET A 1 -0.42 -4.87 38.52
CA MET A 1 0.94 -4.64 38.04
C MET A 1 0.93 -3.21 37.55
N ASP A 2 1.48 -2.29 38.35
CA ASP A 2 1.67 -0.90 37.95
C ASP A 2 2.85 -0.89 36.98
N ASP A 3 2.59 -0.59 35.71
CA ASP A 3 3.61 -0.31 34.71
C ASP A 3 3.24 0.95 33.94
N ASP A 4 2.94 2.01 34.70
CA ASP A 4 2.70 3.37 34.15
C ASP A 4 4.05 4.12 34.11
N THR A 5 5.02 3.56 33.40
CA THR A 5 6.28 4.22 33.09
C THR A 5 6.12 4.98 31.78
N THR A 6 5.40 6.10 31.82
CA THR A 6 5.29 6.99 30.64
C THR A 6 6.68 7.38 30.15
N THR A 7 6.94 7.27 28.84
CA THR A 7 8.22 7.67 28.18
C THR A 7 8.48 9.18 28.22
N TRP A 8 7.51 9.94 28.73
CA TRP A 8 7.45 11.40 28.73
C TRP A 8 8.33 11.98 29.86
N THR A 9 9.64 11.83 29.69
CA THR A 9 10.64 12.29 30.66
C THR A 9 11.08 13.74 30.38
N PRO A 10 11.50 14.50 31.41
CA PRO A 10 12.10 15.82 31.22
C PRO A 10 13.36 15.79 30.33
N GLU A 11 14.11 14.69 30.39
CA GLU A 11 15.29 14.48 29.55
C GLU A 11 14.90 14.29 28.09
N GLY A 12 13.89 13.47 27.81
CA GLY A 12 13.33 13.31 26.46
C GLY A 12 12.78 14.62 25.90
N ALA A 13 12.09 15.42 26.72
CA ALA A 13 11.60 16.74 26.32
C ALA A 13 12.76 17.71 25.95
N ALA A 14 13.86 17.67 26.71
CA ALA A 14 15.05 18.47 26.42
C ALA A 14 15.76 18.02 25.12
N ARG A 15 15.87 16.71 24.87
CA ARG A 15 16.39 16.16 23.61
C ARG A 15 15.53 16.57 22.42
N LEU A 16 14.21 16.44 22.55
CA LEU A 16 13.26 16.85 21.50
C LEU A 16 13.36 18.35 21.19
N THR A 17 13.51 19.19 22.22
CA THR A 17 13.66 20.65 22.04
C THR A 17 14.96 20.97 21.28
N THR A 18 16.07 20.38 21.69
CA THR A 18 17.38 20.55 21.01
C THR A 18 17.31 20.12 19.54
N ALA A 19 16.67 18.98 19.26
CA ALA A 19 16.52 18.48 17.90
C ALA A 19 15.60 19.37 17.05
N ALA A 20 14.54 19.91 17.63
CA ALA A 20 13.64 20.85 16.95
C ALA A 20 14.34 22.18 16.60
N GLU A 21 15.16 22.70 17.50
CA GLU A 21 15.98 23.90 17.25
C GLU A 21 16.99 23.65 16.12
N SER A 22 17.66 22.50 16.13
CA SER A 22 18.61 22.10 15.09
C SER A 22 17.93 21.97 13.71
N LEU A 23 16.73 21.38 13.67
CA LEU A 23 15.93 21.27 12.45
C LEU A 23 15.51 22.65 11.93
N GLN A 24 15.10 23.57 12.81
CA GLN A 24 14.74 24.93 12.42
C GLN A 24 15.93 25.67 11.77
N ASP A 25 17.12 25.52 12.33
CA ASP A 25 18.34 26.14 11.80
C ASP A 25 18.70 25.56 10.42
N ALA A 26 18.67 24.23 10.27
CA ALA A 26 18.96 23.55 9.01
C ALA A 26 17.97 23.92 7.89
N ILE A 27 16.67 24.06 8.20
CA ILE A 27 15.67 24.57 7.23
C ILE A 27 16.05 25.97 6.74
N GLY A 28 16.47 26.84 7.66
CA GLY A 28 16.91 28.19 7.32
C GLY A 28 18.16 28.22 6.46
N GLU A 29 19.13 27.34 6.72
CA GLU A 29 20.37 27.23 5.95
C GLU A 29 20.13 26.68 4.55
N HIS A 30 19.37 25.60 4.43
CA HIS A 30 18.97 25.04 3.14
C HIS A 30 18.22 26.05 2.27
N ALA A 31 17.28 26.81 2.85
CA ALA A 31 16.56 27.85 2.12
C ALA A 31 17.50 28.97 1.62
N ARG A 32 18.47 29.40 2.44
CA ARG A 32 19.45 30.42 2.04
C ARG A 32 20.38 29.91 0.95
N ALA A 33 20.85 28.67 1.06
CA ALA A 33 21.67 28.03 0.04
C ALA A 33 20.93 27.92 -1.29
N SER A 34 19.68 27.44 -1.26
CA SER A 34 18.81 27.31 -2.44
C SER A 34 18.52 28.67 -3.12
N ILE A 35 18.32 29.74 -2.35
CA ILE A 35 18.10 31.09 -2.89
C ILE A 35 19.39 31.67 -3.48
N ALA A 36 20.53 31.39 -2.86
CA ALA A 36 21.83 31.88 -3.31
C ALA A 36 22.41 31.07 -4.49
N ALA A 37 21.85 29.90 -4.78
CA ALA A 37 22.30 29.00 -5.83
C ALA A 37 22.16 29.65 -7.21
N ALA A 38 23.26 30.23 -7.69
CA ALA A 38 23.37 30.81 -9.03
C ALA A 38 23.97 29.81 -10.02
N GLY A 39 23.54 28.54 -9.93
CA GLY A 39 24.12 27.40 -10.68
C GLY A 39 25.37 26.79 -10.03
N ASP A 40 25.58 27.02 -8.72
CA ASP A 40 26.55 26.31 -7.88
C ASP A 40 25.78 25.46 -6.87
N ASP A 41 25.67 24.17 -7.18
CA ASP A 41 24.78 23.23 -6.49
C ASP A 41 25.42 22.59 -5.25
N GLU A 42 26.74 22.75 -5.08
CA GLU A 42 27.51 22.12 -3.98
C GLU A 42 27.06 22.63 -2.60
N ALA A 43 26.79 23.93 -2.48
CA ALA A 43 26.26 24.49 -1.24
C ALA A 43 24.82 24.05 -0.95
N VAL A 44 24.03 23.81 -2.00
CA VAL A 44 22.65 23.30 -1.86
C VAL A 44 22.66 21.84 -1.43
N PHE A 45 23.53 21.02 -2.04
CA PHE A 45 23.68 19.61 -1.72
C PHE A 45 24.06 19.41 -0.26
N ARG A 46 25.13 20.08 0.22
CA ARG A 46 25.54 20.02 1.62
C ARG A 46 24.44 20.45 2.59
N ALA A 47 23.76 21.57 2.29
CA ALA A 47 22.67 22.05 3.13
C ALA A 47 21.45 21.11 3.10
N SER A 48 21.28 20.32 2.03
CA SER A 48 20.25 19.28 1.93
C SER A 48 20.59 18.08 2.81
N GLU A 49 21.85 17.62 2.82
CA GLU A 49 22.32 16.57 3.72
C GLU A 49 22.18 16.96 5.19
N GLU A 50 22.56 18.19 5.54
CA GLU A 50 22.42 18.73 6.90
C GLU A 50 20.96 18.83 7.33
N LEU A 51 20.06 19.25 6.43
CA LEU A 51 18.62 19.26 6.66
C LEU A 51 18.07 17.86 6.89
N LEU A 52 18.50 16.88 6.10
CA LEU A 52 18.08 15.49 6.23
C LEU A 52 18.50 14.90 7.58
N ALA A 53 19.75 15.08 7.96
CA ALA A 53 20.26 14.63 9.26
C ALA A 53 19.49 15.24 10.43
N ALA A 54 19.17 16.54 10.37
CA ALA A 54 18.40 17.22 11.41
C ALA A 54 16.94 16.72 11.48
N LEU A 55 16.34 16.39 10.33
CA LEU A 55 14.99 15.84 10.25
C LEU A 55 14.92 14.46 10.91
N VAL A 56 15.88 13.58 10.62
CA VAL A 56 16.00 12.25 11.24
C VAL A 56 16.18 12.38 12.76
N ALA A 57 17.10 13.25 13.21
CA ALA A 57 17.35 13.45 14.63
C ALA A 57 16.10 13.94 15.39
N TYR A 58 15.32 14.84 14.79
CA TYR A 58 14.04 15.29 15.36
C TYR A 58 13.04 14.13 15.48
N GLY A 59 12.95 13.29 14.45
CA GLY A 59 12.04 12.13 14.47
C GLY A 59 12.39 11.07 15.49
N THR A 60 13.67 10.73 15.61
CA THR A 60 14.15 9.83 16.66
C THR A 60 13.84 10.41 18.04
N ALA A 61 14.14 11.68 18.29
CA ALA A 61 13.88 12.32 19.58
C ALA A 61 12.38 12.35 19.94
N GLN A 62 11.50 12.56 18.96
CA GLN A 62 10.06 12.52 19.18
C GLN A 62 9.57 11.11 19.51
N ALA A 63 10.01 10.11 18.74
CA ALA A 63 9.62 8.72 18.93
C ALA A 63 10.05 8.23 20.33
N GLU A 64 11.30 8.50 20.71
CA GLU A 64 11.82 8.19 22.05
C GLU A 64 11.02 8.88 23.17
N HIS A 65 10.69 10.16 22.98
CA HIS A 65 10.02 10.94 24.03
C HIS A 65 8.54 10.57 24.17
N THR A 66 7.84 10.35 23.06
CA THR A 66 6.37 10.27 23.06
C THR A 66 5.84 8.84 22.91
N GLY A 67 6.63 7.92 22.37
CA GLY A 67 6.21 6.57 21.99
C GLY A 67 5.36 6.52 20.71
N TYR A 68 5.13 7.67 20.04
CA TYR A 68 4.38 7.75 18.79
C TYR A 68 5.31 7.97 17.60
N GLY A 69 4.95 7.39 16.47
CA GLY A 69 5.65 7.57 15.19
C GLY A 69 5.67 9.02 14.73
N PHE A 70 6.64 9.32 13.87
CA PHE A 70 6.92 10.64 13.33
C PHE A 70 5.74 11.17 12.46
N PRO A 71 5.31 12.43 12.61
CA PRO A 71 4.28 13.02 11.76
C PRO A 71 4.81 13.41 10.36
N LEU A 72 6.14 13.36 10.16
CA LEU A 72 6.83 13.71 8.91
C LEU A 72 7.45 12.48 8.21
N LEU A 73 7.14 11.25 8.66
CA LEU A 73 7.70 9.96 8.21
C LEU A 73 7.33 9.55 6.77
N VAL A 74 6.76 10.45 5.97
CA VAL A 74 6.62 10.24 4.52
C VAL A 74 7.98 10.42 3.80
N LEU A 75 9.02 10.86 4.50
CA LEU A 75 10.36 11.08 3.95
C LEU A 75 11.35 9.93 4.17
N GLU A 76 11.04 8.89 4.97
CA GLU A 76 11.94 7.72 5.13
C GLU A 76 12.20 7.00 3.79
N GLN A 77 11.23 7.05 2.88
CA GLN A 77 11.34 6.55 1.50
C GLN A 77 12.42 7.27 0.66
N PHE A 78 12.93 8.42 1.13
CA PHE A 78 13.96 9.21 0.45
C PHE A 78 15.32 9.18 1.16
N VAL A 79 15.42 8.62 2.37
CA VAL A 79 16.69 8.49 3.12
C VAL A 79 17.37 7.14 2.83
N ALA A 80 16.65 6.18 2.26
CA ALA A 80 17.19 4.91 1.76
C ALA A 80 17.93 5.06 0.41
N VAL A 81 18.44 6.25 0.09
CA VAL A 81 19.22 6.52 -1.11
C VAL A 81 20.55 7.12 -0.67
N ASP A 82 21.66 6.49 -1.05
CA ASP A 82 23.08 6.86 -0.81
C ASP A 82 23.84 6.18 0.34
N ASN A 83 23.67 4.88 0.54
CA ASN A 83 24.73 4.04 1.14
C ASN A 83 24.73 2.60 0.61
N ASP A 84 24.59 2.41 -0.70
CA ASP A 84 25.23 1.26 -1.33
C ASP A 84 26.04 1.77 -2.52
N ASP A 85 27.34 1.71 -2.29
CA ASP A 85 28.41 1.83 -3.26
C ASP A 85 28.16 0.91 -4.46
N ASP A 86 28.78 1.26 -5.59
CA ASP A 86 29.07 0.39 -6.73
C ASP A 86 29.48 -1.05 -6.31
N ASP A 87 28.51 -1.94 -6.13
CA ASP A 87 28.74 -3.39 -6.20
C ASP A 87 28.15 -3.86 -7.53
N GLU A 88 29.08 -4.10 -8.45
CA GLU A 88 28.86 -4.86 -9.67
C GLU A 88 28.01 -6.10 -9.33
N ASP A 89 26.86 -6.26 -10.00
CA ASP A 89 25.97 -7.42 -9.93
C ASP A 89 26.78 -8.74 -10.07
N GLU A 90 27.31 -9.25 -8.96
CA GLU A 90 27.54 -10.68 -8.80
C GLU A 90 26.16 -11.28 -8.59
N ASP A 91 25.70 -12.08 -9.56
CA ASP A 91 24.49 -12.90 -9.48
C ASP A 91 24.50 -13.75 -8.20
N GLU A 92 24.12 -13.16 -7.06
CA GLU A 92 23.82 -13.90 -5.86
C GLU A 92 22.64 -14.81 -6.19
N PRO A 93 22.76 -16.12 -5.98
CA PRO A 93 21.67 -17.03 -6.30
C PRO A 93 20.47 -16.65 -5.44
N GLU A 94 19.41 -16.14 -6.07
CA GLU A 94 18.14 -15.79 -5.42
C GLU A 94 17.77 -16.85 -4.40
N GLU A 95 17.68 -16.46 -3.12
CA GLU A 95 17.27 -17.39 -2.08
C GLU A 95 15.93 -18.03 -2.45
N PRO A 96 15.78 -19.36 -2.29
CA PRO A 96 14.57 -20.06 -2.70
C PRO A 96 13.33 -19.50 -2.01
N VAL A 97 12.39 -18.99 -2.82
CA VAL A 97 11.10 -18.47 -2.33
C VAL A 97 10.28 -19.63 -1.76
N ALA A 98 10.06 -19.64 -0.44
CA ALA A 98 9.28 -20.67 0.22
C ALA A 98 7.76 -20.42 0.17
N VAL A 99 7.34 -19.15 0.10
CA VAL A 99 5.94 -18.73 0.14
C VAL A 99 5.73 -17.52 -0.77
N VAL A 100 4.63 -17.54 -1.53
CA VAL A 100 4.19 -16.42 -2.36
C VAL A 100 2.74 -16.07 -2.05
N SER A 101 2.43 -14.78 -2.13
CA SER A 101 1.06 -14.25 -2.15
C SER A 101 0.76 -13.72 -3.55
N VAL A 102 -0.44 -14.02 -4.07
CA VAL A 102 -0.95 -13.44 -5.32
C VAL A 102 -2.16 -12.60 -4.99
N VAL A 103 -2.03 -11.29 -5.19
CA VAL A 103 -3.10 -10.32 -4.94
C VAL A 103 -3.61 -9.81 -6.27
N GLN A 104 -4.94 -9.79 -6.42
CA GLN A 104 -5.60 -9.29 -7.61
C GLN A 104 -6.59 -8.20 -7.21
N ARG A 105 -6.51 -7.06 -7.90
CA ARG A 105 -7.55 -6.03 -7.86
C ARG A 105 -8.05 -5.82 -9.27
N HIS A 106 -9.37 -5.83 -9.44
CA HIS A 106 -10.02 -5.50 -10.70
C HIS A 106 -11.09 -4.45 -10.43
N ASP A 107 -11.09 -3.41 -11.25
CA ASP A 107 -12.07 -2.33 -11.21
C ASP A 107 -13.05 -2.54 -12.37
N TYR A 108 -14.35 -2.51 -12.05
CA TYR A 108 -15.44 -2.68 -13.01
C TYR A 108 -16.37 -1.47 -13.00
N GLU A 109 -16.82 -1.06 -14.18
CA GLU A 109 -17.87 -0.07 -14.36
C GLU A 109 -19.21 -0.80 -14.58
N VAL A 110 -20.23 -0.47 -13.79
CA VAL A 110 -21.59 -1.00 -13.98
C VAL A 110 -22.29 -0.15 -15.03
N VAL A 111 -22.34 -0.65 -16.26
CA VAL A 111 -22.93 0.05 -17.41
C VAL A 111 -24.43 -0.22 -17.57
N ASP A 112 -24.92 -1.35 -17.06
CA ASP A 112 -26.35 -1.70 -17.00
C ASP A 112 -26.66 -2.55 -15.76
N ALA A 113 -27.13 -1.90 -14.70
CA ALA A 113 -27.43 -2.57 -13.44
C ALA A 113 -28.55 -3.62 -13.56
N ASP A 114 -29.54 -3.41 -14.44
CA ASP A 114 -30.65 -4.37 -14.60
C ASP A 114 -30.16 -5.65 -15.30
N ALA A 115 -29.27 -5.51 -16.28
CA ALA A 115 -28.60 -6.64 -16.91
C ALA A 115 -27.78 -7.45 -15.90
N VAL A 116 -27.01 -6.79 -15.01
CA VAL A 116 -26.26 -7.49 -13.95
C VAL A 116 -27.19 -8.23 -12.99
N MET A 117 -28.30 -7.61 -12.60
CA MET A 117 -29.30 -8.26 -11.74
C MET A 117 -29.92 -9.49 -12.41
N ALA A 118 -30.22 -9.42 -13.70
CA ALA A 118 -30.71 -10.57 -14.46
C ALA A 118 -29.65 -11.68 -14.60
N ALA A 119 -28.39 -11.31 -14.87
CA ALA A 119 -27.28 -12.23 -14.96
C ALA A 119 -27.04 -12.97 -13.62
N GLY A 120 -27.14 -12.27 -12.50
CA GLY A 120 -27.06 -12.86 -11.15
C GLY A 120 -28.17 -13.87 -10.87
N ARG A 121 -29.42 -13.58 -11.28
CA ARG A 121 -30.55 -14.53 -11.15
C ARG A 121 -30.36 -15.76 -12.03
N ALA A 122 -29.87 -15.55 -13.26
CA ALA A 122 -29.53 -16.67 -14.13
C ALA A 122 -28.40 -17.53 -13.55
N ALA A 123 -27.39 -16.91 -12.91
CA ALA A 123 -26.33 -17.63 -12.23
C ALA A 123 -26.84 -18.44 -11.03
N TYR A 124 -27.72 -17.86 -10.20
CA TYR A 124 -28.39 -18.58 -9.12
C TYR A 124 -29.08 -19.86 -9.62
N LEU A 125 -29.88 -19.76 -10.68
CA LEU A 125 -30.62 -20.91 -11.22
C LEU A 125 -29.72 -21.97 -11.86
N ARG A 126 -28.50 -21.61 -12.32
CA ARG A 126 -27.50 -22.60 -12.76
C ARG A 126 -26.96 -23.42 -11.58
N VAL A 127 -26.73 -22.78 -10.44
CA VAL A 127 -26.27 -23.44 -9.20
C VAL A 127 -27.39 -24.22 -8.53
N HIS A 128 -28.63 -23.73 -8.63
CA HIS A 128 -29.85 -24.33 -8.06
C HIS A 128 -30.90 -24.67 -9.13
N PRO A 129 -30.69 -25.71 -9.97
CA PRO A 129 -31.58 -26.00 -11.11
C PRO A 129 -33.02 -26.42 -10.75
N GLY A 130 -33.31 -26.68 -9.47
CA GLY A 130 -34.64 -27.04 -8.98
C GLY A 130 -35.49 -25.84 -8.56
N ASP A 131 -34.88 -24.66 -8.44
CA ASP A 131 -35.54 -23.46 -7.94
C ASP A 131 -36.22 -22.69 -9.07
N THR A 132 -37.10 -21.78 -8.69
CA THR A 132 -37.92 -20.97 -9.60
C THR A 132 -37.39 -19.56 -9.79
N ASP A 133 -37.86 -18.87 -10.83
CA ASP A 133 -37.53 -17.45 -11.07
C ASP A 133 -37.93 -16.54 -9.91
N ASP A 134 -39.02 -16.87 -9.20
CA ASP A 134 -39.47 -16.13 -8.02
C ASP A 134 -38.47 -16.30 -6.85
N GLU A 135 -37.93 -17.50 -6.66
CA GLU A 135 -36.90 -17.78 -5.65
C GLU A 135 -35.57 -17.09 -6.01
N ALA A 136 -35.17 -17.13 -7.28
CA ALA A 136 -34.00 -16.39 -7.76
C ALA A 136 -34.16 -14.88 -7.55
N SER A 137 -35.37 -14.34 -7.75
CA SER A 137 -35.68 -12.92 -7.53
C SER A 137 -35.71 -12.56 -6.04
N ALA A 138 -36.11 -13.49 -5.18
CA ALA A 138 -36.10 -13.32 -3.72
C ALA A 138 -34.68 -13.39 -3.14
N ASP A 139 -33.77 -14.14 -3.77
CA ASP A 139 -32.35 -14.15 -3.41
C ASP A 139 -31.64 -12.89 -3.94
N VAL A 140 -31.69 -12.66 -5.25
CA VAL A 140 -30.96 -11.58 -5.93
C VAL A 140 -31.76 -10.27 -5.88
N THR A 141 -31.70 -9.65 -4.70
CA THR A 141 -32.44 -8.43 -4.35
C THR A 141 -31.65 -7.13 -4.56
N HIS A 142 -30.32 -7.21 -4.63
CA HIS A 142 -29.44 -6.07 -4.86
C HIS A 142 -28.17 -6.46 -5.61
N LEU A 143 -27.45 -5.46 -6.14
CA LEU A 143 -26.27 -5.64 -6.99
C LEU A 143 -25.20 -6.52 -6.36
N GLY A 144 -24.82 -6.27 -5.10
CA GLY A 144 -23.82 -7.10 -4.40
C GLY A 144 -24.19 -8.59 -4.34
N ARG A 145 -25.49 -8.92 -4.25
CA ARG A 145 -25.94 -10.31 -4.26
C ARG A 145 -25.89 -10.90 -5.67
N ALA A 146 -26.20 -10.11 -6.70
CA ALA A 146 -26.06 -10.53 -8.10
C ALA A 146 -24.60 -10.86 -8.44
N LEU A 147 -23.67 -9.99 -8.05
CA LEU A 147 -22.22 -10.20 -8.22
C LEU A 147 -21.74 -11.45 -7.47
N TYR A 148 -22.20 -11.63 -6.22
CA TYR A 148 -21.92 -12.84 -5.47
C TYR A 148 -22.39 -14.10 -6.21
N GLN A 149 -23.61 -14.12 -6.77
CA GLN A 149 -24.12 -15.31 -7.46
C GLN A 149 -23.34 -15.62 -8.74
N LEU A 150 -22.93 -14.59 -9.50
CA LEU A 150 -22.03 -14.75 -10.65
C LEU A 150 -20.69 -15.36 -10.23
N ALA A 151 -20.08 -14.84 -9.16
CA ALA A 151 -18.83 -15.36 -8.63
C ALA A 151 -18.98 -16.77 -8.03
N HIS A 152 -20.13 -17.07 -7.41
CA HIS A 152 -20.39 -18.39 -6.83
C HIS A 152 -20.55 -19.47 -7.90
N ALA A 153 -21.17 -19.13 -9.04
CA ALA A 153 -21.35 -20.05 -10.14
C ALA A 153 -20.02 -20.33 -10.89
N ASP A 154 -19.27 -19.28 -11.23
CA ASP A 154 -18.20 -19.37 -12.24
C ASP A 154 -16.83 -18.78 -11.77
N GLY A 155 -16.76 -18.28 -10.53
CA GLY A 155 -15.59 -17.62 -9.95
C GLY A 155 -15.51 -16.11 -10.27
N TRP A 156 -14.72 -15.35 -9.49
CA TRP A 156 -14.63 -13.89 -9.62
C TRP A 156 -14.12 -13.39 -10.98
N ARG A 157 -13.30 -14.20 -11.68
CA ARG A 157 -12.81 -13.86 -13.02
C ARG A 157 -13.92 -13.78 -14.09
N SER A 158 -15.09 -14.40 -13.85
CA SER A 158 -16.19 -14.41 -14.81
C SER A 158 -16.86 -13.05 -14.95
N LEU A 159 -16.63 -12.13 -14.00
CA LEU A 159 -17.17 -10.78 -14.05
C LEU A 159 -16.69 -10.00 -15.27
N ALA A 160 -15.51 -10.28 -15.80
CA ALA A 160 -15.01 -9.65 -17.04
C ALA A 160 -15.86 -9.94 -18.28
N ASP A 161 -16.65 -11.02 -18.25
CA ASP A 161 -17.51 -11.45 -19.36
C ASP A 161 -19.01 -11.29 -19.05
N ALA A 162 -19.39 -10.73 -17.89
CA ALA A 162 -20.77 -10.66 -17.46
C ALA A 162 -21.52 -9.44 -18.04
N ASP A 163 -22.77 -9.66 -18.46
CA ASP A 163 -23.60 -8.59 -19.02
C ASP A 163 -23.80 -7.44 -18.02
N GLY A 164 -23.61 -6.21 -18.50
CA GLY A 164 -23.88 -4.99 -17.75
C GLY A 164 -22.73 -4.52 -16.85
N ILE A 165 -21.59 -5.20 -16.86
CA ILE A 165 -20.33 -4.71 -16.28
C ILE A 165 -19.19 -4.73 -17.30
N ASP A 166 -18.40 -3.67 -17.31
CA ASP A 166 -17.20 -3.58 -18.14
C ASP A 166 -15.96 -3.50 -17.24
N PRO A 167 -14.92 -4.32 -17.47
CA PRO A 167 -13.66 -4.15 -16.78
C PRO A 167 -12.96 -2.87 -17.26
N ILE A 168 -12.51 -2.05 -16.32
CA ILE A 168 -11.87 -0.75 -16.60
C ILE A 168 -10.43 -0.66 -16.12
N GLY A 169 -9.99 -1.57 -15.25
CA GLY A 169 -8.64 -1.64 -14.76
C GLY A 169 -8.40 -2.91 -13.98
N GLY A 170 -7.15 -3.36 -13.92
CA GLY A 170 -6.76 -4.45 -13.04
C GLY A 170 -5.27 -4.45 -12.77
N VAL A 171 -4.89 -5.05 -11.65
CA VAL A 171 -3.51 -5.33 -11.30
C VAL A 171 -3.42 -6.71 -10.64
N VAL A 172 -2.40 -7.45 -11.03
CA VAL A 172 -2.00 -8.69 -10.36
C VAL A 172 -0.59 -8.47 -9.80
N ALA A 173 -0.44 -8.64 -8.50
CA ALA A 173 0.85 -8.58 -7.82
C ALA A 173 1.19 -9.95 -7.24
N VAL A 174 2.43 -10.37 -7.42
CA VAL A 174 3.01 -11.57 -6.82
C VAL A 174 4.11 -11.10 -5.89
N ALA A 175 3.95 -11.35 -4.59
CA ALA A 175 4.92 -10.96 -3.58
C ALA A 175 5.50 -12.18 -2.89
N ARG A 176 6.79 -12.10 -2.56
CA ARG A 176 7.46 -13.02 -1.63
C ARG A 176 6.82 -12.83 -0.25
N GLN A 177 6.74 -13.91 0.51
CA GLN A 177 6.29 -13.87 1.91
C GLN A 177 7.25 -14.66 2.79
N ALA A 178 7.55 -14.12 3.97
CA ALA A 178 8.32 -14.85 4.98
C ALA A 178 7.52 -16.02 5.58
N THR A 179 6.20 -15.85 5.73
CA THR A 179 5.29 -16.86 6.27
C THR A 179 3.95 -16.83 5.51
N PRO A 180 3.21 -17.95 5.43
CA PRO A 180 1.87 -17.95 4.83
C PRO A 180 0.93 -16.99 5.56
N LEU A 181 0.09 -16.28 4.80
CA LEU A 181 -0.97 -15.45 5.37
C LEU A 181 -1.95 -16.31 6.19
N GLY A 182 -2.41 -15.75 7.31
CA GLY A 182 -3.43 -16.36 8.15
C GLY A 182 -4.79 -16.44 7.43
N PRO A 183 -5.75 -17.21 7.97
CA PRO A 183 -7.08 -17.34 7.39
C PRO A 183 -7.95 -16.07 7.55
N ASP A 184 -7.54 -15.13 8.40
CA ASP A 184 -8.25 -13.87 8.64
C ASP A 184 -7.74 -12.77 7.69
N PRO A 185 -8.58 -12.27 6.77
CA PRO A 185 -8.21 -11.19 5.86
C PRO A 185 -7.83 -9.89 6.56
N ASP A 186 -8.32 -9.65 7.77
CA ASP A 186 -7.98 -8.44 8.54
C ASP A 186 -6.52 -8.47 9.06
N ASP A 187 -5.91 -9.66 9.10
CA ASP A 187 -4.51 -9.87 9.44
C ASP A 187 -3.59 -9.83 8.20
N TRP A 188 -4.14 -9.66 7.01
CA TRP A 188 -3.34 -9.57 5.79
C TRP A 188 -2.68 -8.19 5.71
N VAL A 189 -1.41 -8.17 5.32
CA VAL A 189 -0.67 -6.92 5.22
C VAL A 189 -1.29 -6.08 4.10
N ASP A 190 -1.75 -4.86 4.41
CA ASP A 190 -2.32 -3.92 3.44
C ASP A 190 -1.32 -3.54 2.33
N THR A 191 -0.01 -3.77 2.56
CA THR A 191 1.09 -3.26 1.74
C THR A 191 1.55 -4.17 0.59
N VAL A 192 0.83 -5.24 0.22
CA VAL A 192 1.27 -6.09 -0.92
C VAL A 192 1.41 -5.30 -2.23
N LEU A 193 0.70 -4.17 -2.38
CA LEU A 193 0.84 -3.27 -3.53
C LEU A 193 1.74 -2.05 -3.27
N ASP A 194 2.15 -1.82 -2.03
CA ASP A 194 2.89 -0.63 -1.60
C ASP A 194 4.38 -0.91 -1.32
N ASP A 195 4.76 -2.14 -0.93
CA ASP A 195 6.16 -2.53 -0.70
C ASP A 195 6.80 -3.10 -1.96
N THR A 196 7.67 -2.32 -2.61
CA THR A 196 8.35 -2.72 -3.86
C THR A 196 9.41 -3.79 -3.69
N ASP A 197 9.98 -3.92 -2.50
CA ASP A 197 11.17 -4.74 -2.26
C ASP A 197 10.84 -6.25 -2.19
N ASP A 198 9.58 -6.60 -1.91
CA ASP A 198 9.10 -7.98 -1.85
C ASP A 198 8.29 -8.39 -3.11
N LEU A 199 8.11 -7.49 -4.07
CA LEU A 199 7.39 -7.78 -5.31
C LEU A 199 8.24 -8.61 -6.26
N LEU A 200 7.80 -9.84 -6.51
CA LEU A 200 8.40 -10.74 -7.50
C LEU A 200 7.92 -10.43 -8.91
N HIS A 201 6.64 -10.03 -9.04
CA HIS A 201 6.04 -9.72 -10.33
C HIS A 201 4.82 -8.83 -10.18
N THR A 202 4.67 -7.89 -11.11
CA THR A 202 3.45 -7.11 -11.28
C THR A 202 2.99 -7.17 -12.73
N GLN A 203 1.67 -7.28 -12.90
CA GLN A 203 1.02 -7.22 -14.20
C GLN A 203 -0.13 -6.22 -14.15
N ASP A 204 -0.01 -5.15 -14.91
CA ASP A 204 -1.10 -4.22 -15.16
C ASP A 204 -2.01 -4.74 -16.26
N GLU A 205 -3.31 -4.77 -15.99
CA GLU A 205 -4.33 -5.12 -16.95
C GLU A 205 -4.96 -3.86 -17.54
N VAL A 206 -4.53 -3.52 -18.75
CA VAL A 206 -5.01 -2.33 -19.46
C VAL A 206 -6.17 -2.71 -20.38
N TYR A 207 -7.35 -2.16 -20.07
CA TYR A 207 -8.55 -2.31 -20.87
C TYR A 207 -8.68 -1.14 -21.86
N ARG A 208 -8.89 -1.44 -23.15
CA ARG A 208 -9.13 -0.40 -24.15
C ARG A 208 -10.62 -0.04 -24.12
N ARG A 209 -10.91 1.24 -23.87
CA ARG A 209 -12.23 1.85 -24.13
C ARG A 209 -12.46 2.08 -25.62
#